data_AF-A0A242K1F6-F1
#
_entry.id   AF-A0A242K1F6-F1
#
_cell.length_a   1.000
_cell.length_b   1.000
_cell.length_c   1.000
_cell.angle_alpha   90.00
_cell.angle_beta   90.00
_cell.angle_gamma   90.00
#
_symmetry.space_group_name_H-M   'P 1'
#
loop_
_entity.id
_entity.type
_entity.pdbx_description
1 polymer ?
#
loop_
_entity_poly.entity_id
_entity_poly.type
_entity_poly.pdbx_seq_one_letter_code
_entity_poly.pdbx_strand_id
1 'polypeptide(L)'
;MYKRQSLLLCSLALTTIVIPATAFAESIDEKIQQKNSEISNLKDQQSDVQTQIASLESTITDILDEGQELKDQQTALETKSAELKQEIEDLNQRIEKRSEAITNQARDVQVNGQSTTIMDAVLNAESFSDAIGRIYAVSTIVNANNDLVNQQKADKESVVAKQAENEEKLQEIEDTKAELEVKKQDLVSKQADLTVLKTSLELEQENAEGSKAVLEQQKAAAEAEQARIAAEQKAAAEKAAQEKVAQEKAAQEAQASSSASSETAPSSEVADTTPVADTTQNTEQSTAPETGSGTGSSSNNNTGTGNTGGSAGGSTGTPSTSSDVTLNALNSLRTSLGLNPVSWDAGLAATAAARAATINSNGWQIPSDHWSRGDEVIAMMWGAGNSVIMAWYNETGMTTATGSGHRDWEINPATTRVGFGYSGDVIVGHSA
;
A
#
# COMPACT_ATOMS: atom_id res chain seq x y z
N MET A 1 80.17 -54.42 -48.57
CA MET A 1 79.33 -54.63 -47.37
C MET A 1 77.90 -54.98 -47.79
N TYR A 2 77.15 -55.66 -46.93
CA TYR A 2 75.71 -55.96 -47.07
C TYR A 2 74.87 -54.79 -46.47
N LYS A 3 73.52 -54.67 -46.57
CA LYS A 3 72.48 -55.11 -47.55
C LYS A 3 71.08 -54.73 -46.96
N ARG A 4 70.19 -54.10 -47.76
CA ARG A 4 68.71 -53.98 -47.61
C ARG A 4 68.06 -53.23 -46.41
N GLN A 5 67.15 -52.31 -46.79
CA GLN A 5 65.72 -52.19 -46.44
C GLN A 5 65.13 -52.89 -45.19
N SER A 6 64.43 -52.10 -44.37
CA SER A 6 63.02 -52.23 -43.90
C SER A 6 62.60 -50.82 -43.43
N LEU A 7 61.45 -50.19 -43.73
CA LEU A 7 60.07 -50.64 -43.99
C LEU A 7 59.36 -51.16 -42.72
N LEU A 8 58.63 -50.26 -42.06
CA LEU A 8 57.63 -50.57 -41.04
C LEU A 8 56.40 -49.70 -41.32
N LEU A 9 55.20 -50.30 -41.34
CA LEU A 9 53.95 -49.56 -41.45
C LEU A 9 53.43 -49.26 -40.03
N CYS A 10 52.97 -48.03 -39.81
CA CYS A 10 51.99 -47.73 -38.77
C CYS A 10 50.74 -47.16 -39.42
N SER A 11 49.63 -47.87 -39.23
CA SER A 11 48.31 -47.58 -39.79
C SER A 11 47.69 -46.29 -39.23
N LEU A 12 46.75 -45.73 -39.98
CA LEU A 12 45.84 -44.70 -39.48
C LEU A 12 45.14 -45.17 -38.19
N ALA A 13 45.13 -44.31 -37.18
CA ALA A 13 44.18 -44.34 -36.07
C ALA A 13 43.59 -42.93 -35.97
N LEU A 14 42.49 -42.68 -36.68
CA LEU A 14 41.85 -41.38 -36.71
C LEU A 14 40.99 -41.21 -35.44
N THR A 15 41.63 -40.89 -34.31
CA THR A 15 40.96 -40.72 -33.02
C THR A 15 40.13 -39.44 -33.01
N THR A 16 38.88 -39.54 -33.46
CA THR A 16 37.85 -38.53 -33.22
C THR A 16 37.60 -38.43 -31.72
N ILE A 17 38.13 -37.39 -31.08
CA ILE A 17 37.86 -37.11 -29.66
C ILE A 17 36.41 -36.64 -29.56
N VAL A 18 35.52 -37.56 -29.20
CA VAL A 18 34.16 -37.21 -28.78
C VAL A 18 34.26 -36.60 -27.38
N ILE A 19 34.23 -35.27 -27.32
CA ILE A 19 34.14 -34.54 -26.05
C ILE A 19 32.71 -34.80 -25.49
N PRO A 20 32.57 -35.34 -24.27
CA PRO A 20 31.25 -35.63 -23.72
C PRO A 20 30.51 -34.34 -23.35
N ALA A 21 29.45 -34.03 -24.10
CA ALA A 21 28.62 -32.85 -23.87
C ALA A 21 27.77 -32.91 -22.59
N THR A 22 27.74 -34.06 -21.90
CA THR A 22 27.01 -34.27 -20.63
C THR A 22 27.41 -33.27 -19.55
N ALA A 23 28.70 -32.94 -19.45
CA ALA A 23 29.23 -32.02 -18.44
C ALA A 23 28.68 -30.59 -18.57
N PHE A 24 28.20 -30.18 -19.75
CA PHE A 24 27.54 -28.88 -19.91
C PHE A 24 26.11 -28.90 -19.37
N ALA A 25 25.34 -29.96 -19.66
CA ALA A 25 23.94 -30.10 -19.23
C ALA A 25 23.83 -30.21 -17.70
N GLU A 26 24.69 -31.02 -17.07
CA GLU A 26 24.74 -31.22 -15.61
C GLU A 26 24.97 -29.87 -14.90
N SER A 27 25.86 -29.02 -15.43
CA SER A 27 26.11 -27.65 -14.93
C SER A 27 24.99 -26.63 -15.18
N ILE A 28 23.96 -26.97 -15.97
CA ILE A 28 22.77 -26.14 -16.19
C ILE A 28 21.66 -26.59 -15.23
N ASP A 29 21.49 -27.91 -15.03
CA ASP A 29 20.57 -28.44 -14.02
C ASP A 29 20.92 -28.00 -12.59
N GLU A 30 22.22 -27.93 -12.24
CA GLU A 30 22.67 -27.33 -10.98
C GLU A 30 22.23 -25.87 -10.82
N LYS A 31 22.32 -25.06 -11.89
CA LYS A 31 21.91 -23.65 -11.87
C LYS A 31 20.40 -23.47 -11.82
N ILE A 32 19.64 -24.36 -12.46
CA ILE A 32 18.18 -24.39 -12.38
C ILE A 32 17.74 -24.78 -10.96
N GLN A 33 18.40 -25.75 -10.31
CA GLN A 33 18.17 -26.09 -8.91
C GLN A 33 18.54 -24.96 -7.95
N GLN A 34 19.65 -24.25 -8.21
CA GLN A 34 20.02 -23.05 -7.46
C GLN A 34 18.94 -21.96 -7.58
N LYS A 35 18.49 -21.66 -8.80
CA LYS A 35 17.41 -20.67 -9.01
C LYS A 35 16.07 -21.10 -8.40
N ASN A 36 15.70 -22.38 -8.45
CA ASN A 36 14.52 -22.88 -7.73
C ASN A 36 14.63 -22.67 -6.21
N SER A 37 15.83 -22.85 -5.64
CA SER A 37 16.08 -22.62 -4.20
C SER A 37 16.01 -21.13 -3.84
N GLU A 38 16.57 -20.27 -4.70
CA GLU A 38 16.52 -18.81 -4.60
C GLU A 38 15.07 -18.29 -4.65
N ILE A 39 14.29 -18.74 -5.64
CA ILE A 39 12.85 -18.41 -5.80
C ILE A 39 12.03 -18.88 -4.59
N SER A 40 12.36 -20.05 -4.00
CA SER A 40 11.71 -20.51 -2.77
C SER A 40 12.00 -19.57 -1.61
N ASN A 41 13.27 -19.21 -1.40
CA ASN A 41 13.67 -18.35 -0.29
C ASN A 41 13.06 -16.93 -0.39
N LEU A 42 12.99 -16.38 -1.59
CA LEU A 42 12.31 -15.10 -1.85
C LEU A 42 10.81 -15.16 -1.52
N LYS A 43 10.14 -16.28 -1.80
CA LYS A 43 8.73 -16.50 -1.43
C LYS A 43 8.53 -16.68 0.07
N ASP A 44 9.45 -17.36 0.75
CA ASP A 44 9.46 -17.46 2.21
C ASP A 44 9.64 -16.06 2.85
N GLN A 45 10.54 -15.24 2.32
CA GLN A 45 10.77 -13.85 2.76
C GLN A 45 9.56 -12.94 2.50
N GLN A 46 8.91 -13.01 1.32
CA GLN A 46 7.68 -12.27 1.05
C GLN A 46 6.54 -12.66 2.01
N SER A 47 6.43 -13.94 2.36
CA SER A 47 5.43 -14.43 3.32
C SER A 47 5.68 -13.92 4.74
N ASP A 48 6.94 -13.86 5.18
CA ASP A 48 7.33 -13.28 6.47
C ASP A 48 7.05 -11.77 6.50
N VAL A 49 7.47 -11.02 5.48
CA VAL A 49 7.19 -9.57 5.35
C VAL A 49 5.69 -9.29 5.32
N GLN A 50 4.89 -10.09 4.61
CA GLN A 50 3.42 -9.96 4.62
C GLN A 50 2.80 -10.24 6.01
N THR A 51 3.41 -11.14 6.79
CA THR A 51 2.99 -11.43 8.17
C THR A 51 3.35 -10.27 9.11
N GLN A 52 4.52 -9.66 8.95
CA GLN A 52 4.93 -8.46 9.69
C GLN A 52 4.01 -7.27 9.38
N ILE A 53 3.68 -7.04 8.10
CA ILE A 53 2.74 -6.00 7.66
C ILE A 53 1.36 -6.18 8.32
N ALA A 54 0.79 -7.38 8.28
CA ALA A 54 -0.51 -7.66 8.91
C ALA A 54 -0.49 -7.49 10.45
N SER A 55 0.66 -7.77 11.10
CA SER A 55 0.83 -7.52 12.53
C SER A 55 0.89 -6.03 12.87
N LEU A 56 1.50 -5.20 12.01
CA LEU A 56 1.48 -3.74 12.16
C LEU A 56 0.08 -3.17 11.93
N GLU A 57 -0.64 -3.67 10.93
CA GLU A 57 -2.02 -3.26 10.62
C GLU A 57 -2.98 -3.54 11.78
N SER A 58 -2.87 -4.72 12.42
CA SER A 58 -3.59 -5.01 13.67
C SER A 58 -3.23 -4.00 14.76
N THR A 59 -1.94 -3.76 15.00
CA THR A 59 -1.47 -2.84 16.06
C THR A 59 -1.92 -1.39 15.82
N ILE A 60 -1.97 -0.95 14.55
CA ILE A 60 -2.49 0.37 14.18
C ILE A 60 -4.01 0.43 14.39
N THR A 61 -4.73 -0.66 14.11
CA THR A 61 -6.18 -0.75 14.37
C THR A 61 -6.47 -0.67 15.87
N ASP A 62 -5.73 -1.40 16.71
CA ASP A 62 -5.84 -1.33 18.18
C ASP A 62 -5.63 0.11 18.71
N ILE A 63 -4.67 0.86 18.13
CA ILE A 63 -4.40 2.27 18.48
C ILE A 63 -5.53 3.22 18.02
N LEU A 64 -6.19 2.93 16.90
CA LEU A 64 -7.34 3.72 16.43
C LEU A 64 -8.56 3.50 17.33
N ASP A 65 -8.81 2.25 17.75
CA ASP A 65 -9.87 1.91 18.71
C ASP A 65 -9.61 2.54 20.09
N GLU A 66 -8.37 2.52 20.59
CA GLU A 66 -7.97 3.21 21.83
C GLU A 66 -8.19 4.74 21.72
N GLY A 67 -7.85 5.33 20.58
CA GLY A 67 -8.09 6.74 20.30
C GLY A 67 -9.56 7.14 20.24
N GLN A 68 -10.43 6.26 19.72
CA GLN A 68 -11.89 6.44 19.78
C GLN A 68 -12.39 6.40 21.23
N GLU A 69 -11.94 5.44 22.05
CA GLU A 69 -12.35 5.40 23.46
C GLU A 69 -11.92 6.67 24.21
N LEU A 70 -10.67 7.13 23.99
CA LEU A 70 -10.17 8.39 24.54
C LEU A 70 -10.98 9.62 24.05
N LYS A 71 -11.52 9.60 22.83
CA LYS A 71 -12.40 10.65 22.30
C LYS A 71 -13.77 10.64 22.97
N ASP A 72 -14.34 9.47 23.23
CA ASP A 72 -15.61 9.32 23.95
C ASP A 72 -15.46 9.73 25.43
N GLN A 73 -14.37 9.30 26.09
CA GLN A 73 -14.03 9.70 27.46
C GLN A 73 -13.83 11.22 27.58
N GLN A 74 -13.12 11.86 26.65
CA GLN A 74 -13.00 13.32 26.58
C GLN A 74 -14.39 13.98 26.50
N THR A 75 -15.24 13.53 25.59
CA THR A 75 -16.57 14.11 25.36
C THR A 75 -17.46 14.01 26.60
N ALA A 76 -17.36 12.91 27.35
CA ALA A 76 -18.03 12.74 28.63
C ALA A 76 -17.47 13.67 29.74
N LEU A 77 -16.14 13.84 29.81
CA LEU A 77 -15.50 14.75 30.78
C LEU A 77 -15.77 16.23 30.46
N GLU A 78 -15.80 16.63 29.19
CA GLU A 78 -16.19 17.97 28.75
C GLU A 78 -17.64 18.27 29.15
N THR A 79 -18.56 17.34 28.87
CA THR A 79 -19.98 17.44 29.26
C THR A 79 -20.14 17.61 30.77
N LYS A 80 -19.55 16.70 31.56
CA LYS A 80 -19.54 16.74 33.03
C LYS A 80 -18.91 18.05 33.55
N SER A 81 -17.90 18.58 32.87
CA SER A 81 -17.26 19.85 33.26
C SER A 81 -18.16 21.06 33.01
N ALA A 82 -19.02 21.03 31.99
CA ALA A 82 -20.05 22.04 31.78
C ALA A 82 -21.15 21.96 32.86
N GLU A 83 -21.58 20.75 33.24
CA GLU A 83 -22.54 20.52 34.32
C GLU A 83 -22.02 21.06 35.67
N LEU A 84 -20.78 20.71 36.06
CA LEU A 84 -20.14 21.19 37.29
C LEU A 84 -19.99 22.73 37.29
N LYS A 85 -19.69 23.35 36.14
CA LYS A 85 -19.62 24.81 35.99
C LYS A 85 -20.99 25.49 36.20
N GLN A 86 -22.07 24.88 35.73
CA GLN A 86 -23.43 25.34 36.05
C GLN A 86 -23.75 25.14 37.53
N GLU A 87 -23.41 23.99 38.13
CA GLU A 87 -23.65 23.71 39.56
C GLU A 87 -22.93 24.73 40.48
N ILE A 88 -21.69 25.13 40.15
CA ILE A 88 -20.95 26.18 40.87
C ILE A 88 -21.69 27.51 40.83
N GLU A 89 -22.23 27.91 39.67
CA GLU A 89 -22.93 29.19 39.53
C GLU A 89 -24.29 29.18 40.26
N ASP A 90 -25.01 28.07 40.14
CA ASP A 90 -26.21 27.78 40.90
C ASP A 90 -25.97 27.85 42.43
N LEU A 91 -24.84 27.31 42.91
CA LEU A 91 -24.41 27.39 44.30
C LEU A 91 -24.02 28.82 44.70
N ASN A 92 -23.28 29.56 43.86
CA ASN A 92 -22.94 30.97 44.10
C ASN A 92 -24.18 31.81 44.39
N GLN A 93 -25.17 31.74 43.50
CA GLN A 93 -26.41 32.52 43.64
C GLN A 93 -27.24 32.09 44.86
N ARG A 94 -27.22 30.81 45.23
CA ARG A 94 -27.87 30.33 46.47
C ARG A 94 -27.17 30.86 47.72
N ILE A 95 -25.84 30.83 47.75
CA ILE A 95 -25.02 31.34 48.87
C ILE A 95 -25.20 32.86 49.01
N GLU A 96 -25.19 33.61 47.91
CA GLU A 96 -25.35 35.07 47.92
C GLU A 96 -26.74 35.48 48.45
N LYS A 97 -27.81 34.98 47.84
CA LYS A 97 -29.20 35.27 48.27
C LYS A 97 -29.44 34.89 49.74
N ARG A 98 -28.82 33.81 50.21
CA ARG A 98 -28.90 33.39 51.63
C ARG A 98 -28.09 34.30 52.55
N SER A 99 -26.90 34.71 52.14
CA SER A 99 -26.03 35.62 52.90
C SER A 99 -26.65 37.02 53.01
N GLU A 100 -27.28 37.50 51.94
CA GLU A 100 -28.04 38.76 51.95
C GLU A 100 -29.26 38.66 52.87
N ALA A 101 -30.04 37.57 52.80
CA ALA A 101 -31.18 37.35 53.69
C ALA A 101 -30.78 37.33 55.18
N ILE A 102 -29.68 36.63 55.52
CA ILE A 102 -29.12 36.62 56.89
C ILE A 102 -28.65 38.03 57.31
N THR A 103 -28.01 38.77 56.40
CA THR A 103 -27.54 40.14 56.65
C THR A 103 -28.70 41.11 56.88
N ASN A 104 -29.76 40.99 56.09
CA ASN A 104 -30.97 41.81 56.22
C ASN A 104 -31.76 41.45 57.49
N GLN A 105 -31.84 40.17 57.87
CA GLN A 105 -32.39 39.74 59.17
C GLN A 105 -31.58 40.29 60.35
N ALA A 106 -30.25 40.20 60.31
CA ALA A 106 -29.37 40.75 61.34
C ALA A 106 -29.50 42.28 61.46
N ARG A 107 -29.63 42.99 60.32
CA ARG A 107 -29.86 44.44 60.29
C ARG A 107 -31.24 44.82 60.82
N ASP A 108 -32.29 44.09 60.47
CA ASP A 108 -33.65 44.32 60.99
C ASP A 108 -33.69 44.16 62.52
N VAL A 109 -33.08 43.09 63.03
CA VAL A 109 -32.85 42.83 64.46
C VAL A 109 -32.02 43.93 65.14
N GLN A 110 -31.11 44.62 64.42
CA GLN A 110 -30.28 45.69 64.95
C GLN A 110 -30.92 47.09 64.88
N VAL A 111 -31.81 47.33 63.91
CA VAL A 111 -32.36 48.67 63.59
C VAL A 111 -33.82 48.82 64.02
N ASN A 112 -34.67 47.85 63.66
CA ASN A 112 -36.09 47.82 64.03
C ASN A 112 -36.29 47.07 65.36
N GLY A 113 -35.39 46.12 65.65
CA GLY A 113 -35.09 45.69 67.01
C GLY A 113 -34.39 46.80 67.79
N GLN A 114 -35.16 47.83 68.19
CA GLN A 114 -34.77 48.63 69.36
C GLN A 114 -34.48 47.68 70.53
N SER A 115 -33.57 48.07 71.44
CA SER A 115 -33.16 47.21 72.56
C SER A 115 -34.31 46.79 73.50
N THR A 116 -35.49 47.40 73.33
CA THR A 116 -36.75 47.02 73.94
C THR A 116 -37.51 45.92 73.19
N THR A 117 -37.44 45.74 71.86
CA THR A 117 -38.43 44.94 71.11
C THR A 117 -38.27 43.41 71.26
N ILE A 118 -37.04 42.88 71.11
CA ILE A 118 -36.79 41.46 71.42
C ILE A 118 -36.91 41.20 72.93
N MET A 119 -36.58 42.21 73.73
CA MET A 119 -36.76 42.14 75.18
C MET A 119 -38.24 42.19 75.58
N ASP A 120 -39.10 42.90 74.84
CA ASP A 120 -40.56 42.93 74.99
C ASP A 120 -41.19 41.60 74.54
N ALA A 121 -40.65 40.95 73.51
CA ALA A 121 -41.06 39.60 73.14
C ALA A 121 -40.69 38.54 74.21
N VAL A 122 -39.80 38.90 75.14
CA VAL A 122 -39.36 38.11 76.31
C VAL A 122 -40.07 38.55 77.60
N LEU A 123 -40.42 39.84 77.75
CA LEU A 123 -41.07 40.43 78.92
C LEU A 123 -42.61 40.35 78.85
N ASN A 124 -43.19 40.41 77.65
CA ASN A 124 -44.62 40.16 77.38
C ASN A 124 -44.89 38.71 76.91
N ALA A 125 -43.92 37.81 77.09
CA ALA A 125 -44.14 36.38 76.92
C ALA A 125 -45.17 35.89 77.95
N GLU A 126 -46.08 35.00 77.56
CA GLU A 126 -47.19 34.57 78.44
C GLU A 126 -46.69 33.77 79.66
N SER A 127 -45.46 33.29 79.59
CA SER A 127 -44.72 32.70 80.72
C SER A 127 -43.21 32.76 80.49
N PHE A 128 -42.44 32.50 81.55
CA PHE A 128 -40.98 32.31 81.47
C PHE A 128 -40.58 31.20 80.46
N SER A 129 -41.43 30.18 80.30
CA SER A 129 -41.23 29.10 79.32
C SER A 129 -41.39 29.57 77.87
N ASP A 130 -42.35 30.47 77.61
CA ASP A 130 -42.59 31.08 76.30
C ASP A 130 -41.42 32.00 75.90
N ALA A 131 -40.91 32.81 76.84
CA ALA A 131 -39.73 33.64 76.63
C ALA A 131 -38.50 32.81 76.21
N ILE A 132 -38.22 31.71 76.92
CA ILE A 132 -37.13 30.78 76.59
C ILE A 132 -37.38 30.10 75.23
N GLY A 133 -38.62 29.68 74.95
CA GLY A 133 -39.00 29.08 73.67
C GLY A 133 -38.74 30.00 72.47
N ARG A 134 -39.06 31.29 72.59
CA ARG A 134 -38.81 32.29 71.54
C ARG A 134 -37.33 32.54 71.29
N ILE A 135 -36.52 32.69 72.35
CA ILE A 135 -35.06 32.81 72.23
C ILE A 135 -34.45 31.55 71.58
N TYR A 136 -34.90 30.37 72.02
CA TYR A 136 -34.45 29.10 71.47
C TYR A 136 -34.82 28.96 69.98
N ALA A 137 -36.02 29.37 69.58
CA ALA A 137 -36.47 29.34 68.18
C ALA A 137 -35.63 30.28 67.28
N VAL A 138 -35.38 31.52 67.72
CA VAL A 138 -34.52 32.47 66.96
C VAL A 138 -33.10 31.93 66.84
N SER A 139 -32.52 31.44 67.93
CA SER A 139 -31.19 30.79 67.92
C SER A 139 -31.15 29.59 66.96
N THR A 140 -32.17 28.72 67.01
CA THR A 140 -32.30 27.57 66.11
C THR A 140 -32.36 27.98 64.64
N ILE A 141 -33.12 29.03 64.28
CA ILE A 141 -33.24 29.53 62.90
C ILE A 141 -31.93 30.15 62.41
N VAL A 142 -31.24 30.92 63.26
CA VAL A 142 -29.94 31.53 62.92
C VAL A 142 -28.86 30.44 62.73
N ASN A 143 -28.80 29.46 63.63
CA ASN A 143 -27.86 28.35 63.53
C ASN A 143 -28.12 27.51 62.27
N ALA A 144 -29.37 27.08 62.03
CA ALA A 144 -29.72 26.30 60.84
C ALA A 144 -29.46 27.07 59.52
N ASN A 145 -29.57 28.40 59.51
CA ASN A 145 -29.18 29.22 58.38
C ASN A 145 -27.66 29.34 58.22
N ASN A 146 -26.89 29.38 59.31
CA ASN A 146 -25.43 29.37 59.27
C ASN A 146 -24.90 28.01 58.79
N ASP A 147 -25.39 26.92 59.39
CA ASP A 147 -25.10 25.54 59.02
C ASP A 147 -25.35 25.30 57.52
N LEU A 148 -26.48 25.77 56.99
CA LEU A 148 -26.82 25.59 55.58
C LEU A 148 -26.05 26.52 54.62
N VAL A 149 -25.54 27.68 55.07
CA VAL A 149 -24.52 28.43 54.31
C VAL A 149 -23.19 27.67 54.30
N ASN A 150 -22.80 27.05 55.41
CA ASN A 150 -21.55 26.30 55.52
C ASN A 150 -21.60 25.00 54.71
N GLN A 151 -22.73 24.31 54.69
CA GLN A 151 -23.00 23.18 53.78
C GLN A 151 -22.86 23.62 52.33
N GLN A 152 -23.54 24.70 51.90
CA GLN A 152 -23.44 25.19 50.53
C GLN A 152 -22.02 25.60 50.10
N LYS A 153 -21.18 26.05 51.04
CA LYS A 153 -19.74 26.28 50.80
C LYS A 153 -18.97 24.97 50.61
N ALA A 154 -19.19 23.98 51.48
CA ALA A 154 -18.57 22.67 51.36
C ALA A 154 -19.00 21.93 50.08
N ASP A 155 -20.27 22.07 49.68
CA ASP A 155 -20.79 21.60 48.40
C ASP A 155 -20.01 22.26 47.25
N LYS A 156 -19.86 23.59 47.26
CA LYS A 156 -19.08 24.32 46.25
C LYS A 156 -17.61 23.89 46.22
N GLU A 157 -16.97 23.71 47.37
CA GLU A 157 -15.58 23.22 47.46
C GLU A 157 -15.45 21.81 46.86
N SER A 158 -16.43 20.93 47.10
CA SER A 158 -16.53 19.60 46.50
C SER A 158 -16.71 19.64 44.97
N VAL A 159 -17.55 20.53 44.46
CA VAL A 159 -17.77 20.69 43.01
C VAL A 159 -16.54 21.31 42.32
N VAL A 160 -15.87 22.27 42.95
CA VAL A 160 -14.58 22.82 42.46
C VAL A 160 -13.49 21.75 42.44
N ALA A 161 -13.40 20.89 43.47
CA ALA A 161 -12.46 19.77 43.49
C ALA A 161 -12.72 18.77 42.33
N LYS A 162 -13.99 18.44 42.05
CA LYS A 162 -14.37 17.60 40.89
C LYS A 162 -14.06 18.27 39.55
N GLN A 163 -14.12 19.60 39.46
CA GLN A 163 -13.72 20.32 38.25
C GLN A 163 -12.22 20.18 38.03
N ALA A 164 -11.40 20.34 39.06
CA ALA A 164 -9.94 20.13 38.97
C ALA A 164 -9.59 18.67 38.60
N GLU A 165 -10.28 17.68 39.19
CA GLU A 165 -10.12 16.26 38.84
C GLU A 165 -10.49 15.96 37.37
N ASN A 166 -11.54 16.62 36.85
CA ASN A 166 -11.89 16.53 35.43
C ASN A 166 -10.83 17.19 34.52
N GLU A 167 -10.30 18.35 34.91
CA GLU A 167 -9.30 19.10 34.14
C GLU A 167 -7.94 18.38 34.12
N GLU A 168 -7.56 17.69 35.20
CA GLU A 168 -6.41 16.78 35.27
C GLU A 168 -6.55 15.59 34.31
N LYS A 169 -7.72 14.93 34.30
CA LYS A 169 -8.02 13.79 33.40
C LYS A 169 -8.11 14.18 31.93
N LEU A 170 -8.57 15.39 31.63
CA LEU A 170 -8.55 15.92 30.26
C LEU A 170 -7.11 16.12 29.77
N GLN A 171 -6.17 16.54 30.64
CA GLN A 171 -4.75 16.61 30.27
C GLN A 171 -4.15 15.20 30.09
N GLU A 172 -4.45 14.25 30.98
CA GLU A 172 -3.99 12.85 30.86
C GLU A 172 -4.44 12.20 29.54
N ILE A 173 -5.67 12.48 29.08
CA ILE A 173 -6.17 12.02 27.78
C ILE A 173 -5.42 12.65 26.60
N GLU A 174 -5.17 13.97 26.61
CA GLU A 174 -4.45 14.63 25.52
C GLU A 174 -2.97 14.22 25.45
N ASP A 175 -2.32 14.02 26.61
CA ASP A 175 -0.96 13.48 26.69
C ASP A 175 -0.91 12.04 26.16
N THR A 176 -1.89 11.19 26.52
CA THR A 176 -2.00 9.81 26.01
C THR A 176 -2.22 9.77 24.50
N LYS A 177 -3.11 10.61 23.95
CA LYS A 177 -3.31 10.75 22.49
C LYS A 177 -2.02 11.17 21.78
N ALA A 178 -1.24 12.08 22.37
CA ALA A 178 0.04 12.49 21.79
C ALA A 178 1.05 11.32 21.74
N GLU A 179 1.08 10.44 22.75
CA GLU A 179 1.86 9.21 22.66
C GLU A 179 1.33 8.24 21.59
N LEU A 180 0.02 8.06 21.48
CA LEU A 180 -0.61 7.18 20.48
C LEU A 180 -0.33 7.65 19.05
N GLU A 181 -0.36 8.96 18.80
CA GLU A 181 0.01 9.54 17.50
C GLU A 181 1.48 9.25 17.14
N VAL A 182 2.40 9.40 18.10
CA VAL A 182 3.82 9.08 17.89
C VAL A 182 4.03 7.58 17.64
N LYS A 183 3.34 6.70 18.40
CA LYS A 183 3.36 5.24 18.19
C LYS A 183 2.82 4.88 16.80
N LYS A 184 1.70 5.47 16.38
CA LYS A 184 1.11 5.28 15.04
C LYS A 184 2.07 5.71 13.93
N GLN A 185 2.72 6.87 14.04
CA GLN A 185 3.67 7.33 13.00
C GLN A 185 4.88 6.40 12.84
N ASP A 186 5.44 5.86 13.94
CA ASP A 186 6.52 4.87 13.90
C ASP A 186 6.08 3.54 13.25
N LEU A 187 4.88 3.04 13.58
CA LEU A 187 4.31 1.83 12.97
C LEU A 187 4.02 2.02 11.47
N VAL A 188 3.50 3.17 11.07
CA VAL A 188 3.23 3.52 9.66
C VAL A 188 4.52 3.64 8.86
N SER A 189 5.58 4.22 9.43
CA SER A 189 6.90 4.23 8.78
C SER A 189 7.41 2.82 8.54
N LYS A 190 7.27 1.92 9.52
CA LYS A 190 7.68 0.51 9.39
C LYS A 190 6.85 -0.25 8.36
N GLN A 191 5.53 0.00 8.29
CA GLN A 191 4.66 -0.59 7.27
C GLN A 191 5.06 -0.13 5.85
N ALA A 192 5.45 1.14 5.70
CA ALA A 192 5.97 1.67 4.43
C ALA A 192 7.32 1.03 4.05
N ASP A 193 8.28 0.93 4.98
CA ASP A 193 9.58 0.28 4.76
C ASP A 193 9.41 -1.21 4.37
N LEU A 194 8.51 -1.93 5.05
CA LEU A 194 8.18 -3.32 4.73
C LEU A 194 7.46 -3.46 3.37
N THR A 195 6.62 -2.49 2.99
CA THR A 195 5.97 -2.48 1.67
C THR A 195 6.98 -2.28 0.55
N VAL A 196 7.96 -1.37 0.75
CA VAL A 196 9.09 -1.18 -0.19
C VAL A 196 9.96 -2.44 -0.27
N LEU A 197 10.25 -3.08 0.86
CA LEU A 197 10.97 -4.37 0.90
C LEU A 197 10.21 -5.47 0.15
N LYS A 198 8.89 -5.58 0.35
CA LYS A 198 8.04 -6.55 -0.36
C LYS A 198 8.14 -6.37 -1.87
N THR A 199 7.96 -5.15 -2.39
CA THR A 199 8.08 -4.88 -3.83
C THR A 199 9.51 -5.12 -4.36
N SER A 200 10.55 -4.92 -3.54
CA SER A 200 11.92 -5.30 -3.91
C SER A 200 12.09 -6.82 -4.03
N LEU A 201 11.49 -7.61 -3.12
CA LEU A 201 11.52 -9.08 -3.14
C LEU A 201 10.68 -9.67 -4.27
N GLU A 202 9.56 -9.02 -4.63
CA GLU A 202 8.73 -9.37 -5.79
C GLU A 202 9.53 -9.17 -7.10
N LEU A 203 10.23 -8.04 -7.23
CA LEU A 203 11.11 -7.75 -8.36
C LEU A 203 12.32 -8.70 -8.42
N GLU A 204 12.93 -9.05 -7.29
CA GLU A 204 14.04 -10.01 -7.26
C GLU A 204 13.56 -11.42 -7.67
N GLN A 205 12.35 -11.82 -7.25
CA GLN A 205 11.73 -13.07 -7.70
C GLN A 205 11.47 -13.07 -9.22
N GLU A 206 10.94 -11.99 -9.80
CA GLU A 206 10.72 -11.89 -11.25
C GLU A 206 12.05 -12.04 -12.02
N ASN A 207 13.11 -11.39 -11.55
CA ASN A 207 14.45 -11.53 -12.13
C ASN A 207 15.02 -12.95 -11.99
N ALA A 208 14.76 -13.63 -10.87
CA ALA A 208 15.16 -15.02 -10.65
C ALA A 208 14.38 -16.00 -11.55
N GLU A 209 13.07 -15.80 -11.70
CA GLU A 209 12.18 -16.61 -12.57
C GLU A 209 12.51 -16.39 -14.05
N GLY A 210 12.78 -15.15 -14.47
CA GLY A 210 13.29 -14.85 -15.82
C GLY A 210 14.67 -15.46 -16.10
N SER A 211 15.59 -15.38 -15.13
CA SER A 211 16.92 -16.02 -15.23
C SER A 211 16.81 -17.54 -15.36
N LYS A 212 15.87 -18.16 -14.62
CA LYS A 212 15.57 -19.59 -14.71
C LYS A 212 15.03 -19.97 -16.10
N ALA A 213 14.07 -19.21 -16.64
CA ALA A 213 13.50 -19.48 -17.95
C ALA A 213 14.57 -19.45 -19.07
N VAL A 214 15.55 -18.55 -18.98
CA VAL A 214 16.71 -18.52 -19.90
C VAL A 214 17.59 -19.77 -19.76
N LEU A 215 17.83 -20.27 -18.55
CA LEU A 215 18.57 -21.52 -18.32
C LEU A 215 17.81 -22.75 -18.85
N GLU A 216 16.50 -22.81 -18.66
CA GLU A 216 15.64 -23.88 -19.19
C GLU A 216 15.63 -23.87 -20.74
N GLN A 217 15.60 -22.69 -21.37
CA GLN A 217 15.76 -22.55 -22.82
C GLN A 217 17.15 -23.01 -23.31
N GLN A 218 18.22 -22.66 -22.58
CA GLN A 218 19.59 -23.11 -22.91
C GLN A 218 19.74 -24.62 -22.77
N LYS A 219 19.14 -25.24 -21.75
CA LYS A 219 19.10 -26.70 -21.59
C LYS A 219 18.42 -27.37 -22.78
N ALA A 220 17.19 -26.94 -23.12
CA ALA A 220 16.43 -27.52 -24.22
C ALA A 220 17.16 -27.38 -25.58
N ALA A 221 17.85 -26.26 -25.81
CA ALA A 221 18.67 -26.07 -27.01
C ALA A 221 19.89 -27.01 -27.04
N ALA A 222 20.58 -27.21 -25.91
CA ALA A 222 21.71 -28.12 -25.80
C ALA A 222 21.31 -29.60 -25.96
N GLU A 223 20.16 -30.01 -25.43
CA GLU A 223 19.59 -31.35 -25.60
C GLU A 223 19.19 -31.60 -27.06
N ALA A 224 18.54 -30.64 -27.72
CA ALA A 224 18.17 -30.72 -29.13
C ALA A 224 19.40 -30.83 -30.05
N GLU A 225 20.47 -30.08 -29.78
CA GLU A 225 21.72 -30.17 -30.54
C GLU A 225 22.46 -31.50 -30.32
N GLN A 226 22.48 -32.04 -29.10
CA GLN A 226 23.00 -33.39 -28.85
C GLN A 226 22.19 -34.45 -29.61
N ALA A 227 20.87 -34.34 -29.65
CA ALA A 227 20.00 -35.24 -30.42
C ALA A 227 20.27 -35.14 -31.94
N ARG A 228 20.49 -33.93 -32.47
CA ARG A 228 20.86 -33.70 -33.88
C ARG A 228 22.19 -34.39 -34.22
N ILE A 229 23.23 -34.16 -33.41
CA ILE A 229 24.56 -34.75 -33.61
C ILE A 229 24.49 -36.29 -33.54
N ALA A 230 23.74 -36.85 -32.58
CA ALA A 230 23.57 -38.30 -32.46
C ALA A 230 22.84 -38.91 -33.68
N ALA A 231 21.82 -38.22 -34.21
CA ALA A 231 21.11 -38.65 -35.41
C ALA A 231 22.02 -38.61 -36.66
N GLU A 232 22.85 -37.57 -36.83
CA GLU A 232 23.80 -37.46 -37.93
C GLU A 232 24.90 -38.52 -37.86
N GLN A 233 25.45 -38.80 -36.67
CA GLN A 233 26.43 -39.88 -36.49
C GLN A 233 25.82 -41.26 -36.82
N LYS A 234 24.57 -41.50 -36.41
CA LYS A 234 23.83 -42.74 -36.75
C LYS A 234 23.61 -42.88 -38.26
N ALA A 235 23.15 -41.82 -38.93
CA ALA A 235 22.94 -41.81 -40.38
C ALA A 235 24.25 -41.99 -41.16
N ALA A 236 25.35 -41.39 -40.71
CA ALA A 236 26.67 -41.57 -41.31
C ALA A 236 27.19 -43.01 -41.16
N ALA A 237 27.00 -43.63 -39.98
CA ALA A 237 27.36 -45.02 -39.73
C ALA A 237 26.52 -46.01 -40.57
N GLU A 238 25.21 -45.78 -40.68
CA GLU A 238 24.32 -46.57 -41.54
C GLU A 238 24.71 -46.48 -43.03
N LYS A 239 25.02 -45.26 -43.51
CA LYS A 239 25.51 -45.06 -44.88
C LYS A 239 26.84 -45.76 -45.12
N ALA A 240 27.81 -45.64 -44.22
CA ALA A 240 29.11 -46.31 -44.34
C ALA A 240 28.98 -47.85 -44.34
N ALA A 241 28.04 -48.40 -43.57
CA ALA A 241 27.73 -49.83 -43.59
C ALA A 241 27.11 -50.27 -44.94
N GLN A 242 26.18 -49.48 -45.50
CA GLN A 242 25.59 -49.74 -46.83
C GLN A 242 26.64 -49.67 -47.94
N GLU A 243 27.53 -48.67 -47.93
CA GLU A 243 28.62 -48.53 -48.90
C GLU A 243 29.59 -49.73 -48.84
N LYS A 244 29.91 -50.23 -47.63
CA LYS A 244 30.75 -51.42 -47.45
C LYS A 244 30.09 -52.68 -48.01
N VAL A 245 28.80 -52.89 -47.75
CA VAL A 245 28.04 -54.03 -48.31
C VAL A 245 27.94 -53.94 -49.84
N ALA A 246 27.77 -52.74 -50.40
CA ALA A 246 27.77 -52.52 -51.84
C ALA A 246 29.13 -52.83 -52.49
N GLN A 247 30.24 -52.43 -51.85
CA GLN A 247 31.59 -52.76 -52.30
C GLN A 247 31.87 -54.27 -52.23
N GLU A 248 31.46 -54.95 -51.16
CA GLU A 248 31.61 -56.41 -51.03
C GLU A 248 30.81 -57.18 -52.09
N LYS A 249 29.59 -56.72 -52.41
CA LYS A 249 28.77 -57.29 -53.49
C LYS A 249 29.38 -57.05 -54.87
N ALA A 250 29.84 -55.83 -55.15
CA ALA A 250 30.48 -55.49 -56.43
C ALA A 250 31.79 -56.27 -56.65
N ALA A 251 32.56 -56.52 -55.58
CA ALA A 251 33.76 -57.36 -55.64
C ALA A 251 33.44 -58.82 -56.00
N GLN A 252 32.37 -59.39 -55.40
CA GLN A 252 31.90 -60.75 -55.73
C GLN A 252 31.41 -60.84 -57.18
N GLU A 253 30.66 -59.84 -57.67
CA GLU A 253 30.16 -59.78 -59.04
C GLU A 253 31.30 -59.65 -60.06
N ALA A 254 32.30 -58.81 -59.80
CA ALA A 254 33.50 -58.71 -60.63
C ALA A 254 34.31 -60.02 -60.66
N GLN A 255 34.42 -60.71 -59.52
CA GLN A 255 35.11 -62.00 -59.44
C GLN A 255 34.37 -63.10 -60.21
N ALA A 256 33.02 -63.12 -60.16
CA ALA A 256 32.20 -63.98 -61.00
C ALA A 256 32.36 -63.67 -62.50
N SER A 257 32.35 -62.38 -62.89
CA SER A 257 32.56 -61.97 -64.29
C SER A 257 33.92 -62.40 -64.84
N SER A 258 34.97 -62.40 -64.01
CA SER A 258 36.30 -62.88 -64.42
C SER A 258 36.38 -64.39 -64.75
N SER A 259 35.35 -65.16 -64.38
CA SER A 259 35.24 -66.60 -64.65
C SER A 259 34.48 -66.94 -65.94
N ALA A 260 33.98 -65.94 -66.67
CA ALA A 260 33.03 -66.11 -67.78
C ALA A 260 33.51 -65.56 -69.14
N SER A 261 34.80 -65.24 -69.28
CA SER A 261 35.34 -64.61 -70.50
C SER A 261 36.36 -65.49 -71.24
N SER A 262 35.84 -66.42 -72.02
CA SER A 262 36.55 -67.14 -73.08
C SER A 262 35.58 -67.37 -74.23
N GLU A 263 35.96 -66.99 -75.46
CA GLU A 263 35.17 -67.14 -76.71
C GLU A 263 33.93 -66.19 -76.77
N THR A 264 33.58 -65.46 -77.85
CA THR A 264 34.16 -65.22 -79.21
C THR A 264 33.76 -63.80 -79.71
N ALA A 265 34.40 -63.28 -80.76
CA ALA A 265 33.95 -62.11 -81.55
C ALA A 265 34.44 -62.23 -83.02
N PRO A 266 33.95 -61.42 -84.01
CA PRO A 266 32.90 -60.39 -84.01
C PRO A 266 31.75 -60.80 -85.01
N SER A 267 31.06 -60.02 -85.87
CA SER A 267 31.06 -58.60 -86.32
C SER A 267 29.80 -58.26 -87.18
N SER A 268 29.54 -56.97 -87.44
CA SER A 268 28.74 -56.39 -88.58
C SER A 268 27.21 -56.68 -88.64
N GLU A 269 26.31 -55.89 -89.26
CA GLU A 269 26.37 -54.59 -89.99
C GLU A 269 24.97 -53.90 -90.13
N VAL A 270 24.90 -52.55 -90.23
CA VAL A 270 23.82 -51.62 -90.75
C VAL A 270 22.32 -51.82 -90.35
N ALA A 271 21.35 -50.87 -90.47
CA ALA A 271 21.30 -49.51 -91.03
C ALA A 271 20.34 -48.55 -90.27
N ASP A 272 20.70 -47.26 -90.24
CA ASP A 272 19.92 -46.01 -90.46
C ASP A 272 18.36 -45.94 -90.36
N THR A 273 17.83 -44.95 -89.61
CA THR A 273 16.94 -43.85 -90.13
C THR A 273 16.45 -42.86 -89.04
N THR A 274 16.59 -41.55 -89.32
CA THR A 274 15.91 -40.39 -88.69
C THR A 274 14.75 -39.92 -89.61
N PRO A 275 13.80 -38.97 -89.32
CA PRO A 275 13.99 -37.66 -88.63
C PRO A 275 12.76 -36.97 -87.94
N VAL A 276 12.87 -35.66 -87.62
CA VAL A 276 11.83 -34.64 -87.24
C VAL A 276 11.21 -34.82 -85.83
N ALA A 277 11.42 -33.95 -84.82
CA ALA A 277 11.03 -32.53 -84.58
C ALA A 277 9.53 -32.35 -84.20
N ASP A 278 9.05 -31.33 -83.46
CA ASP A 278 9.60 -29.99 -83.12
C ASP A 278 8.91 -29.35 -81.86
N THR A 279 9.31 -28.14 -81.44
CA THR A 279 8.61 -27.12 -80.58
C THR A 279 8.65 -27.36 -79.04
N THR A 280 9.32 -26.60 -78.15
CA THR A 280 9.34 -25.15 -77.75
C THR A 280 8.04 -24.63 -77.09
N GLN A 281 7.98 -23.63 -76.18
CA GLN A 281 8.94 -22.71 -75.48
C GLN A 281 8.59 -22.72 -73.95
N ASN A 282 9.05 -21.92 -72.96
CA ASN A 282 9.81 -20.64 -72.77
C ASN A 282 10.67 -20.80 -71.45
N THR A 283 11.55 -19.95 -70.86
CA THR A 283 11.75 -18.48 -70.69
C THR A 283 10.67 -17.82 -69.79
N GLU A 284 10.92 -16.97 -68.76
CA GLU A 284 11.98 -15.97 -68.43
C GLU A 284 12.37 -16.02 -66.90
N GLN A 285 13.62 -15.79 -66.43
CA GLN A 285 14.46 -14.56 -66.34
C GLN A 285 14.01 -13.60 -65.19
N SER A 286 14.82 -13.00 -64.27
CA SER A 286 16.26 -13.07 -63.87
C SER A 286 16.53 -12.20 -62.59
N THR A 287 17.72 -12.32 -61.96
CA THR A 287 18.45 -11.28 -61.15
C THR A 287 17.78 -10.77 -59.84
N ALA A 288 18.45 -10.21 -58.81
CA ALA A 288 19.84 -10.14 -58.32
C ALA A 288 19.83 -9.40 -56.92
N PRO A 289 20.92 -9.32 -56.13
CA PRO A 289 20.85 -9.01 -54.70
C PRO A 289 21.08 -7.53 -54.33
N GLU A 290 20.93 -7.19 -53.05
CA GLU A 290 21.77 -6.19 -52.34
C GLU A 290 21.65 -6.34 -50.80
N THR A 291 22.35 -5.47 -50.08
CA THR A 291 22.75 -5.52 -48.67
C THR A 291 22.10 -4.38 -47.85
N GLY A 292 21.93 -4.54 -46.53
CA GLY A 292 21.42 -3.45 -45.68
C GLY A 292 21.67 -3.64 -44.18
N SER A 293 22.14 -2.58 -43.50
CA SER A 293 22.42 -2.57 -42.05
C SER A 293 21.24 -2.03 -41.23
N GLY A 294 21.17 -2.41 -39.94
CA GLY A 294 20.31 -1.78 -38.94
C GLY A 294 20.99 -0.64 -38.16
N THR A 295 20.43 -0.34 -36.98
CA THR A 295 20.78 0.77 -36.04
C THR A 295 20.31 2.16 -36.51
N GLY A 296 19.79 3.05 -35.65
CA GLY A 296 19.51 2.95 -34.21
C GLY A 296 18.85 4.24 -33.67
N SER A 297 18.41 4.23 -32.40
CA SER A 297 17.62 5.32 -31.80
C SER A 297 18.46 6.45 -31.19
N SER A 298 17.89 7.65 -31.18
CA SER A 298 18.27 8.83 -30.38
C SER A 298 17.18 9.90 -30.50
N SER A 299 16.99 10.86 -29.60
CA SER A 299 17.35 11.06 -28.18
C SER A 299 16.90 12.50 -27.84
N ASN A 300 16.45 12.80 -26.62
CA ASN A 300 16.75 14.10 -25.97
C ASN A 300 16.21 14.23 -24.54
N ASN A 301 17.00 14.87 -23.68
CA ASN A 301 16.60 15.43 -22.39
C ASN A 301 16.49 16.97 -22.50
N ASN A 302 15.85 17.61 -21.50
CA ASN A 302 16.53 18.47 -20.50
C ASN A 302 15.88 19.85 -20.21
N THR A 303 15.81 20.22 -18.92
CA THR A 303 15.67 21.61 -18.34
C THR A 303 14.46 22.49 -18.72
N GLY A 304 13.99 23.45 -17.90
CA GLY A 304 14.33 23.78 -16.50
C GLY A 304 13.93 25.22 -16.07
N THR A 305 13.42 25.38 -14.85
CA THR A 305 13.38 26.59 -13.95
C THR A 305 12.93 27.98 -14.48
N GLY A 306 11.92 28.60 -13.82
CA GLY A 306 11.60 30.04 -13.94
C GLY A 306 10.40 30.51 -13.09
N ASN A 307 10.31 31.79 -12.70
CA ASN A 307 9.27 32.34 -11.78
C ASN A 307 8.73 33.73 -12.20
N THR A 308 7.63 34.16 -11.56
CA THR A 308 7.02 35.51 -11.48
C THR A 308 6.20 36.08 -12.67
N GLY A 309 4.87 35.91 -12.58
CA GLY A 309 3.82 36.97 -12.55
C GLY A 309 3.60 37.95 -13.72
N GLY A 310 2.35 38.11 -14.22
CA GLY A 310 2.09 39.13 -15.25
C GLY A 310 0.70 39.43 -15.84
N SER A 311 -0.43 38.83 -15.42
CA SER A 311 -1.81 39.23 -15.81
C SER A 311 -2.31 38.97 -17.27
N ALA A 312 -3.64 39.01 -17.42
CA ALA A 312 -4.45 39.21 -18.64
C ALA A 312 -4.53 38.12 -19.74
N GLY A 313 -5.43 37.15 -19.55
CA GLY A 313 -6.47 36.82 -20.55
C GLY A 313 -6.16 35.81 -21.67
N GLY A 314 -6.64 34.58 -21.51
CA GLY A 314 -6.72 33.57 -22.58
C GLY A 314 -7.30 32.24 -22.05
N SER A 315 -8.17 31.57 -22.82
CA SER A 315 -8.83 30.34 -22.36
C SER A 315 -8.11 29.07 -22.81
N THR A 316 -7.41 28.43 -21.87
CA THR A 316 -7.14 26.98 -21.84
C THR A 316 -7.05 26.57 -20.37
N GLY A 317 -7.82 25.56 -19.94
CA GLY A 317 -7.95 25.20 -18.53
C GLY A 317 -6.71 24.52 -17.96
N THR A 318 -5.81 25.29 -17.34
CA THR A 318 -4.80 24.76 -16.42
C THR A 318 -5.51 24.20 -15.18
N PRO A 319 -5.16 23.01 -14.65
CA PRO A 319 -5.74 22.52 -13.40
C PRO A 319 -5.46 23.50 -12.26
N SER A 320 -6.48 23.80 -11.46
CA SER A 320 -6.37 24.77 -10.37
C SER A 320 -5.46 24.22 -9.26
N THR A 321 -4.24 24.77 -9.16
CA THR A 321 -3.27 24.43 -8.12
C THR A 321 -3.71 25.06 -6.80
N SER A 322 -4.50 24.35 -6.01
CA SER A 322 -4.73 24.74 -4.62
C SER A 322 -3.44 24.51 -3.80
N SER A 323 -3.27 25.27 -2.74
CA SER A 323 -2.22 25.07 -1.74
C SER A 323 -2.55 23.93 -0.75
N ASP A 324 -3.48 23.04 -1.10
CA ASP A 324 -3.94 21.96 -0.24
C ASP A 324 -2.92 20.81 -0.21
N VAL A 325 -2.47 20.43 0.98
CA VAL A 325 -1.41 19.42 1.13
C VAL A 325 -1.86 18.02 0.70
N THR A 326 -3.14 17.69 0.87
CA THR A 326 -3.71 16.37 0.53
C THR A 326 -3.87 16.22 -0.97
N LEU A 327 -4.31 17.27 -1.69
CA LEU A 327 -4.29 17.30 -3.16
C LEU A 327 -2.87 17.14 -3.70
N ASN A 328 -1.90 17.86 -3.14
CA ASN A 328 -0.51 17.79 -3.62
C ASN A 328 0.12 16.42 -3.35
N ALA A 329 -0.23 15.75 -2.24
CA ALA A 329 0.16 14.37 -1.98
C ALA A 329 -0.53 13.38 -2.95
N LEU A 330 -1.86 13.45 -3.13
CA LEU A 330 -2.59 12.59 -4.08
C LEU A 330 -2.05 12.74 -5.51
N ASN A 331 -1.77 13.97 -5.95
CA ASN A 331 -1.20 14.21 -7.27
C ASN A 331 0.24 13.69 -7.41
N SER A 332 1.01 13.65 -6.31
CA SER A 332 2.34 13.03 -6.30
C SER A 332 2.25 11.51 -6.46
N LEU A 333 1.34 10.85 -5.71
CA LEU A 333 1.04 9.42 -5.82
C LEU A 333 0.50 9.05 -7.21
N ARG A 334 -0.49 9.78 -7.72
CA ARG A 334 -1.03 9.54 -9.07
C ARG A 334 0.04 9.69 -10.14
N THR A 335 0.91 10.70 -10.04
CA THR A 335 2.02 10.90 -10.99
C THR A 335 3.04 9.76 -10.92
N SER A 336 3.39 9.24 -9.75
CA SER A 336 4.33 8.10 -9.63
C SER A 336 3.76 6.80 -10.20
N LEU A 337 2.43 6.64 -10.17
CA LEU A 337 1.69 5.54 -10.81
C LEU A 337 1.39 5.78 -12.31
N GLY A 338 1.88 6.88 -12.90
CA GLY A 338 1.66 7.22 -14.32
C GLY A 338 0.24 7.71 -14.66
N LEU A 339 -0.57 8.05 -13.65
CA LEU A 339 -1.93 8.56 -13.79
C LEU A 339 -1.93 10.10 -13.94
N ASN A 340 -2.99 10.62 -14.58
CA ASN A 340 -3.19 12.06 -14.69
C ASN A 340 -3.47 12.69 -13.30
N PRO A 341 -2.81 13.82 -12.96
CA PRO A 341 -3.16 14.64 -11.82
C PRO A 341 -4.63 15.12 -11.87
N VAL A 342 -5.26 15.17 -10.69
CA VAL A 342 -6.62 15.70 -10.49
C VAL A 342 -6.56 17.17 -10.10
N SER A 343 -7.64 17.90 -10.39
CA SER A 343 -7.76 19.34 -10.10
C SER A 343 -8.66 19.62 -8.90
N TRP A 344 -8.41 20.74 -8.21
CA TRP A 344 -9.22 21.15 -7.07
C TRP A 344 -10.62 21.62 -7.48
N ASP A 345 -11.66 21.06 -6.87
CA ASP A 345 -13.04 21.51 -6.98
C ASP A 345 -13.54 22.00 -5.61
N ALA A 346 -13.83 23.30 -5.55
CA ALA A 346 -14.26 23.96 -4.31
C ALA A 346 -15.68 23.53 -3.87
N GLY A 347 -16.51 23.02 -4.77
CA GLY A 347 -17.83 22.48 -4.45
C GLY A 347 -17.72 21.10 -3.78
N LEU A 348 -16.85 20.23 -4.31
CA LEU A 348 -16.50 18.97 -3.65
C LEU A 348 -15.88 19.21 -2.28
N ALA A 349 -14.93 20.14 -2.18
CA ALA A 349 -14.25 20.46 -0.91
C ALA A 349 -15.22 21.02 0.15
N ALA A 350 -16.16 21.90 -0.23
CA ALA A 350 -17.19 22.39 0.68
C ALA A 350 -18.14 21.28 1.15
N THR A 351 -18.46 20.32 0.28
CA THR A 351 -19.30 19.16 0.61
C THR A 351 -18.58 18.21 1.56
N ALA A 352 -17.32 17.88 1.26
CA ALA A 352 -16.44 17.10 2.12
C ALA A 352 -16.22 17.77 3.49
N ALA A 353 -16.09 19.09 3.56
CA ALA A 353 -15.92 19.81 4.82
C ALA A 353 -17.18 19.75 5.70
N ALA A 354 -18.38 19.89 5.11
CA ALA A 354 -19.64 19.70 5.82
C ALA A 354 -19.83 18.25 6.30
N ARG A 355 -19.37 17.26 5.52
CA ARG A 355 -19.36 15.84 5.89
C ARG A 355 -18.41 15.58 7.06
N ALA A 356 -17.17 16.05 6.98
CA ALA A 356 -16.16 15.93 8.05
C ALA A 356 -16.67 16.55 9.36
N ALA A 357 -17.27 17.75 9.30
CA ALA A 357 -17.86 18.40 10.47
C ALA A 357 -19.01 17.59 11.09
N THR A 358 -19.84 16.93 10.28
CA THR A 358 -20.94 16.07 10.75
C THR A 358 -20.42 14.81 11.44
N ILE A 359 -19.35 14.20 10.93
CA ILE A 359 -18.71 13.03 11.54
C ILE A 359 -18.06 13.43 12.87
N ASN A 360 -17.33 14.54 12.88
CA ASN A 360 -16.65 15.06 14.07
C ASN A 360 -17.63 15.51 15.18
N SER A 361 -18.81 16.04 14.83
CA SER A 361 -19.86 16.36 15.82
C SER A 361 -20.59 15.13 16.38
N ASN A 362 -20.55 14.00 15.67
CA ASN A 362 -21.32 12.79 15.99
C ASN A 362 -20.44 11.69 16.61
N GLY A 363 -19.35 12.05 17.29
CA GLY A 363 -18.45 11.08 17.94
C GLY A 363 -17.77 10.13 16.95
N TRP A 364 -17.36 10.65 15.79
CA TRP A 364 -16.67 9.90 14.72
C TRP A 364 -17.50 8.77 14.07
N GLN A 365 -18.82 8.76 14.24
CA GLN A 365 -19.71 7.81 13.59
C GLN A 365 -19.76 7.99 12.06
N ILE A 366 -19.27 6.99 11.33
CA ILE A 366 -19.33 6.93 9.86
C ILE A 366 -20.81 6.84 9.39
N PRO A 367 -21.29 7.78 8.55
CA PRO A 367 -22.67 7.77 8.06
C PRO A 367 -22.97 6.54 7.22
N SER A 368 -24.15 5.93 7.42
CA SER A 368 -24.49 4.65 6.78
C SER A 368 -24.60 4.71 5.24
N ASP A 369 -24.78 5.90 4.65
CA ASP A 369 -24.76 6.07 3.20
C ASP A 369 -23.36 5.95 2.59
N HIS A 370 -22.29 6.19 3.38
CA HIS A 370 -20.89 6.08 2.95
C HIS A 370 -20.59 4.77 2.23
N TRP A 371 -21.04 3.65 2.79
CA TRP A 371 -20.86 2.28 2.27
C TRP A 371 -21.54 2.01 0.92
N SER A 372 -22.28 2.98 0.37
CA SER A 372 -22.90 2.93 -0.96
C SER A 372 -22.31 3.93 -1.96
N ARG A 373 -21.28 4.70 -1.55
CA ARG A 373 -20.64 5.75 -2.35
C ARG A 373 -19.36 5.24 -2.99
N GLY A 374 -19.18 5.56 -4.28
CA GLY A 374 -17.91 5.39 -4.99
C GLY A 374 -17.14 6.70 -5.17
N ASP A 375 -17.69 7.82 -4.69
CA ASP A 375 -17.14 9.17 -4.82
C ASP A 375 -16.54 9.72 -3.52
N GLU A 376 -16.67 9.01 -2.40
CA GLU A 376 -16.29 9.47 -1.05
C GLU A 376 -15.29 8.53 -0.37
N VAL A 377 -14.23 9.10 0.19
CA VAL A 377 -13.31 8.45 1.16
C VAL A 377 -13.32 9.21 2.48
N ILE A 378 -13.14 8.49 3.59
CA ILE A 378 -13.10 9.02 4.96
C ILE A 378 -11.83 8.52 5.64
N ALA A 379 -11.23 9.37 6.48
CA ALA A 379 -10.17 8.99 7.41
C ALA A 379 -10.37 9.72 8.73
N MET A 380 -10.00 9.08 9.84
CA MET A 380 -10.12 9.62 11.19
C MET A 380 -8.83 9.31 11.96
N MET A 381 -8.35 10.25 12.78
CA MET A 381 -7.01 10.19 13.40
C MET A 381 -5.85 10.16 12.38
N TRP A 382 -5.99 10.85 11.25
CA TRP A 382 -4.94 10.98 10.23
C TRP A 382 -4.63 12.43 9.90
N GLY A 383 -3.33 12.76 9.82
CA GLY A 383 -2.88 14.07 9.38
C GLY A 383 -3.10 14.31 7.87
N ALA A 384 -3.46 15.54 7.51
CA ALA A 384 -3.60 15.97 6.12
C ALA A 384 -2.28 15.88 5.33
N GLY A 385 -2.35 15.70 4.02
CA GLY A 385 -1.19 15.48 3.17
C GLY A 385 -0.80 14.02 3.04
N ASN A 386 0.51 13.73 3.02
CA ASN A 386 1.03 12.41 2.64
C ASN A 386 0.61 11.28 3.60
N SER A 387 0.36 11.58 4.88
CA SER A 387 -0.05 10.61 5.89
C SER A 387 -1.40 9.96 5.56
N VAL A 388 -2.44 10.75 5.30
CA VAL A 388 -3.77 10.21 4.96
C VAL A 388 -3.79 9.55 3.58
N ILE A 389 -3.07 10.11 2.59
CA ILE A 389 -2.96 9.52 1.24
C ILE A 389 -2.28 8.15 1.28
N MET A 390 -1.15 8.00 1.97
CA MET A 390 -0.50 6.69 2.08
C MET A 390 -1.31 5.70 2.94
N ALA A 391 -2.11 6.18 3.89
CA ALA A 391 -3.02 5.32 4.66
C ALA A 391 -4.18 4.81 3.81
N TRP A 392 -4.79 5.65 2.96
CA TRP A 392 -5.79 5.20 1.97
C TRP A 392 -5.18 4.25 0.94
N TYR A 393 -4.03 4.59 0.36
CA TYR A 393 -3.37 3.76 -0.65
C TYR A 393 -3.00 2.34 -0.16
N ASN A 394 -2.66 2.22 1.13
CA ASN A 394 -2.31 0.94 1.77
C ASN A 394 -3.48 0.31 2.57
N GLU A 395 -4.66 0.94 2.58
CA GLU A 395 -5.81 0.61 3.47
C GLU A 395 -5.44 0.53 4.98
N THR A 396 -4.39 1.24 5.42
CA THR A 396 -3.85 1.21 6.78
C THR A 396 -4.87 1.70 7.81
N GLY A 397 -5.41 0.78 8.62
CA GLY A 397 -6.45 1.11 9.60
C GLY A 397 -7.78 1.54 8.96
N MET A 398 -7.99 1.21 7.69
CA MET A 398 -9.18 1.59 6.93
C MET A 398 -10.22 0.46 6.92
N THR A 399 -11.47 0.78 7.22
CA THR A 399 -12.59 -0.17 7.08
C THR A 399 -13.15 -0.08 5.67
N THR A 400 -13.16 -1.19 4.93
CA THR A 400 -13.51 -1.21 3.50
C THR A 400 -14.36 -2.44 3.15
N ALA A 401 -15.36 -2.26 2.29
CA ALA A 401 -16.28 -3.33 1.88
C ALA A 401 -15.69 -4.27 0.81
N THR A 402 -14.60 -3.88 0.16
CA THR A 402 -13.95 -4.63 -0.93
C THR A 402 -12.53 -5.09 -0.62
N GLY A 403 -11.90 -4.54 0.42
CA GLY A 403 -10.47 -4.72 0.70
C GLY A 403 -9.55 -3.74 -0.04
N SER A 404 -10.11 -2.81 -0.82
CA SER A 404 -9.33 -1.87 -1.66
C SER A 404 -10.02 -0.53 -1.96
N GLY A 405 -11.20 -0.27 -1.38
CA GLY A 405 -12.06 0.85 -1.77
C GLY A 405 -11.46 2.26 -1.69
N HIS A 406 -10.55 2.54 -0.75
CA HIS A 406 -9.89 3.84 -0.65
C HIS A 406 -8.78 3.97 -1.69
N ARG A 407 -7.95 2.94 -1.79
CA ARG A 407 -6.91 2.82 -2.82
C ARG A 407 -7.49 2.93 -4.23
N ASP A 408 -8.62 2.26 -4.49
CA ASP A 408 -9.32 2.27 -5.77
C ASP A 408 -9.89 3.66 -6.11
N TRP A 409 -10.36 4.42 -5.11
CA TRP A 409 -10.78 5.83 -5.28
C TRP A 409 -9.60 6.73 -5.68
N GLU A 410 -8.44 6.56 -5.03
CA GLU A 410 -7.24 7.37 -5.30
C GLU A 410 -6.64 7.12 -6.68
N ILE A 411 -6.57 5.84 -7.11
CA ILE A 411 -5.99 5.45 -8.39
C ILE A 411 -7.02 5.47 -9.55
N ASN A 412 -8.28 5.81 -9.29
CA ASN A 412 -9.34 5.81 -10.30
C ASN A 412 -8.96 6.70 -11.52
N PRO A 413 -8.81 6.13 -12.72
CA PRO A 413 -8.40 6.88 -13.91
C PRO A 413 -9.52 7.77 -14.48
N ALA A 414 -10.78 7.57 -14.06
CA ALA A 414 -11.91 8.42 -14.45
C ALA A 414 -12.03 9.70 -13.62
N THR A 415 -11.43 9.75 -12.42
CA THR A 415 -11.43 10.95 -11.57
C THR A 415 -10.63 12.08 -12.23
N THR A 416 -11.24 13.26 -12.34
CA THR A 416 -10.66 14.48 -12.92
C THR A 416 -10.59 15.64 -11.91
N ARG A 417 -11.49 15.62 -10.92
CA ARG A 417 -11.62 16.64 -9.89
C ARG A 417 -11.75 15.97 -8.52
N VAL A 418 -11.18 16.61 -7.50
CA VAL A 418 -11.36 16.22 -6.10
C VAL A 418 -11.49 17.46 -5.22
N GLY A 419 -12.06 17.28 -4.04
CA GLY A 419 -12.01 18.27 -2.97
C GLY A 419 -11.93 17.59 -1.61
N PHE A 420 -11.07 18.12 -0.74
CA PHE A 420 -10.86 17.61 0.61
C PHE A 420 -11.48 18.53 1.66
N GLY A 421 -11.98 17.93 2.74
CA GLY A 421 -12.56 18.62 3.87
C GLY A 421 -12.03 18.07 5.19
N TYR A 422 -11.90 18.95 6.19
CA TYR A 422 -11.21 18.68 7.44
C TYR A 422 -12.04 19.18 8.62
N SER A 423 -12.18 18.40 9.70
CA SER A 423 -12.78 18.84 10.96
C SER A 423 -12.27 18.02 12.14
N GLY A 424 -11.54 18.67 13.05
CA GLY A 424 -10.75 17.93 14.04
C GLY A 424 -9.81 16.94 13.33
N ASP A 425 -9.80 15.71 13.81
CA ASP A 425 -9.00 14.61 13.27
C ASP A 425 -9.69 13.86 12.11
N VAL A 426 -10.84 14.36 11.62
CA VAL A 426 -11.59 13.77 10.50
C VAL A 426 -11.22 14.44 9.19
N ILE A 427 -10.89 13.62 8.19
CA ILE A 427 -10.66 14.01 6.80
C ILE A 427 -11.68 13.30 5.91
N VAL A 428 -12.25 14.03 4.94
CA VAL A 428 -13.12 13.48 3.89
C VAL A 428 -12.59 13.93 2.52
N GLY A 429 -12.57 13.02 1.55
CA GLY A 429 -12.26 13.31 0.15
C GLY A 429 -13.46 12.99 -0.75
N HIS A 430 -13.89 13.94 -1.58
CA HIS A 430 -14.94 13.76 -2.60
C HIS A 430 -14.35 13.88 -4.02
N SER A 431 -14.82 13.09 -5.00
CA SER A 431 -14.29 13.01 -6.38
C SER A 431 -15.34 13.18 -7.49
N ALA A 432 -14.93 13.64 -8.69
CA ALA A 432 -15.76 13.80 -9.90
C ALA A 432 -14.95 14.03 -11.22
#